data_AF-A0A496U9E0-F1
#
_entry.id   AF-A0A496U9E0-F1
#
_cell.length_a   1.000
_cell.length_b   1.000
_cell.length_c   1.000
_cell.angle_alpha   90.00
_cell.angle_beta   90.00
_cell.angle_gamma   90.00
#
_symmetry.space_group_name_H-M   'P 1'
#
loop_
_entity.id
_entity.type
_entity.pdbx_description
1 polymer ?
#
loop_
_entity_poly.entity_id
_entity_poly.type
_entity_poly.pdbx_seq_one_letter_code
_entity_poly.pdbx_strand_id
1 'polypeptide(L)'
;MPSAHFVFGFHSFTFCFSFREVTMRVLLSAIFFGTLLNLNSYAGEAIQTDWSGGPDVPGPVTDWQNYFYTSLNAESFIIPGRLCLESCPLENIVSADVNRAWCVKTADVNNDGIPDLIAAAREAGLVYYFINLDGTGSNWATGSFGPAAGVETVCCNDFDGDGNADVAAATNTSGKILVFLNVNGTGVYWQRVVVAINFTTANSVHSADMDGDGDIDVLGSAYELGQICWWENLDGSGTQWQMHPVATNYYYPLCSYAADLDGDGDTDILGSGEGSISLSWWENLDGTGTSWHRRYIATGAENINEVRSGDIDGDGDIDIVAAMTWLHKIQWWENSDGAGSNWIAHDVCEYLHKPYTVHVGDVDQDGYLDIVAGSRSGERVVWYDNIFGDGSSWNENLVDPGASAASSVGLCDINGDGFGDILCAEINSKQVVWWNLLGFFPQTGYATSSILNMQEEPQWLAVDWSGEEPPGTETVFQFRTGKNPQNLGYWTDYVYEPCDLCDIVSAGDTLFQYRVRFFTDDSSVTPFLDDFLVSWDPNGLSEEESINSLNAISPNPVAGGSVFSVSFSLAGEAEVELVIFNLMGRSVDSYASVFPAGETAVEFPAPGSGIYIVRMNSESFHYSRRLVVL
;
A
#
# COMPACT_ATOMS: atom_id res chain seq x y z
N MET A 1 35.10 -7.68 67.89
CA MET A 1 34.51 -7.92 69.23
C MET A 1 33.04 -7.57 69.15
N PRO A 2 32.17 -8.41 69.74
CA PRO A 2 30.92 -8.89 69.13
C PRO A 2 29.69 -8.40 69.94
N SER A 3 28.42 -8.62 69.57
CA SER A 3 27.59 -9.86 69.62
C SER A 3 26.12 -9.35 69.72
N ALA A 4 25.02 -10.00 69.31
CA ALA A 4 24.54 -11.37 69.46
C ALA A 4 23.32 -11.57 68.51
N HIS A 5 23.10 -12.67 67.76
CA HIS A 5 22.81 -14.09 68.13
C HIS A 5 21.42 -14.28 68.79
N PHE A 6 20.58 -15.30 68.55
CA PHE A 6 20.57 -16.62 67.88
C PHE A 6 19.06 -17.03 67.74
N VAL A 7 18.60 -18.06 67.00
CA VAL A 7 18.46 -19.46 67.46
C VAL A 7 17.83 -20.38 66.36
N PHE A 8 18.55 -21.47 66.03
CA PHE A 8 18.23 -22.92 65.78
C PHE A 8 17.01 -23.38 64.93
N GLY A 9 17.05 -24.52 64.20
CA GLY A 9 18.00 -25.65 64.20
C GLY A 9 17.72 -26.78 63.17
N PHE A 10 18.60 -27.78 63.17
CA PHE A 10 18.71 -29.00 62.34
C PHE A 10 17.51 -29.97 62.44
N HIS A 11 17.27 -30.81 61.41
CA HIS A 11 17.33 -32.29 61.48
C HIS A 11 17.22 -32.97 60.10
N SER A 12 18.00 -34.04 59.94
CA SER A 12 18.08 -34.99 58.83
C SER A 12 17.09 -36.14 58.99
N PHE A 13 16.58 -36.72 57.89
CA PHE A 13 16.14 -38.12 57.82
C PHE A 13 16.24 -38.68 56.38
N THR A 14 16.52 -39.98 56.33
CA THR A 14 16.89 -40.83 55.18
C THR A 14 15.81 -41.91 54.96
N PHE A 15 15.85 -42.55 53.77
CA PHE A 15 15.17 -43.80 53.35
C PHE A 15 13.68 -43.68 52.91
N CYS A 16 13.15 -44.42 51.93
CA CYS A 16 13.56 -45.69 51.31
C CYS A 16 12.86 -45.94 49.95
N PHE A 17 13.60 -46.57 49.04
CA PHE A 17 13.30 -47.50 47.93
C PHE A 17 11.87 -47.90 47.52
N SER A 18 11.68 -48.04 46.19
CA SER A 18 11.39 -49.31 45.45
C SER A 18 11.26 -49.01 43.94
N PHE A 19 12.25 -49.17 43.04
CA PHE A 19 12.72 -50.40 42.34
C PHE A 19 11.58 -51.39 42.02
N ARG A 20 11.27 -51.75 40.76
CA ARG A 20 11.95 -52.68 39.82
C ARG A 20 11.11 -52.71 38.52
N GLU A 21 11.56 -52.98 37.30
CA GLU A 21 12.58 -53.87 36.69
C GLU A 21 12.72 -53.36 35.21
N VAL A 22 13.85 -53.12 34.52
CA VAL A 22 15.06 -53.91 34.16
C VAL A 22 14.65 -55.27 33.57
N THR A 23 14.94 -55.72 32.33
CA THR A 23 16.23 -55.75 31.62
C THR A 23 16.10 -56.39 30.22
N MET A 24 16.99 -55.98 29.30
CA MET A 24 17.82 -56.77 28.36
C MET A 24 17.31 -57.48 27.08
N ARG A 25 17.96 -57.05 25.99
CA ARG A 25 18.39 -57.71 24.73
C ARG A 25 18.66 -59.22 24.78
N VAL A 26 18.41 -59.92 23.65
CA VAL A 26 19.32 -60.90 22.99
C VAL A 26 19.02 -61.00 21.47
N LEU A 27 20.07 -61.13 20.65
CA LEU A 27 20.12 -61.39 19.19
C LEU A 27 19.70 -62.84 18.81
N LEU A 28 19.16 -63.08 17.61
CA LEU A 28 19.83 -63.78 16.49
C LEU A 28 18.90 -64.02 15.28
N SER A 29 19.55 -64.04 14.11
CA SER A 29 19.12 -64.28 12.73
C SER A 29 18.37 -65.58 12.41
N ALA A 30 17.43 -65.54 11.45
CA ALA A 30 17.15 -66.64 10.52
C ALA A 30 16.56 -66.18 9.17
N ILE A 31 17.02 -66.86 8.11
CA ILE A 31 16.97 -66.69 6.65
C ILE A 31 15.59 -66.94 5.97
N PHE A 32 15.25 -66.12 4.96
CA PHE A 32 14.48 -66.32 3.68
C PHE A 32 13.36 -67.39 3.53
N PHE A 33 12.14 -67.00 3.08
CA PHE A 33 11.59 -67.11 1.69
C PHE A 33 10.04 -66.93 1.65
N GLY A 34 9.52 -66.10 0.71
CA GLY A 34 8.16 -66.13 0.12
C GLY A 34 7.01 -65.67 1.04
N THR A 35 6.10 -64.76 0.69
CA THR A 35 5.50 -64.40 -0.61
C THR A 35 4.89 -62.98 -0.48
N LEU A 36 4.84 -62.27 -1.62
CA LEU A 36 4.22 -60.95 -1.79
C LEU A 36 2.81 -60.84 -1.19
N LEU A 37 2.53 -59.70 -0.59
CA LEU A 37 1.23 -59.03 -0.63
C LEU A 37 1.50 -57.52 -0.50
N ASN A 38 1.61 -56.85 -1.65
CA ASN A 38 1.59 -55.40 -1.74
C ASN A 38 0.16 -54.93 -1.44
N LEU A 39 0.00 -54.08 -0.43
CA LEU A 39 -1.17 -53.20 -0.29
C LEU A 39 -0.70 -51.80 -0.68
N ASN A 40 -0.80 -51.50 -1.97
CA ASN A 40 -0.66 -50.14 -2.46
C ASN A 40 -2.08 -49.55 -2.55
N SER A 41 -2.38 -48.55 -1.73
CA SER A 41 -3.52 -47.65 -1.92
C SER A 41 -3.04 -46.45 -2.75
N TYR A 42 -3.55 -46.29 -3.98
CA TYR A 42 -3.21 -45.18 -4.88
C TYR A 42 -4.38 -44.18 -4.93
N ALA A 43 -4.14 -42.94 -4.51
CA ALA A 43 -5.02 -41.80 -4.77
C ALA A 43 -4.86 -41.33 -6.23
N GLY A 44 -5.96 -40.97 -6.92
CA GLY A 44 -5.97 -40.48 -8.31
C GLY A 44 -6.79 -39.20 -8.53
N GLU A 45 -6.44 -38.34 -9.51
CA GLU A 45 -6.98 -36.96 -9.76
C GLU A 45 -7.41 -36.65 -11.22
N ALA A 46 -8.67 -36.33 -11.59
CA ALA A 46 -9.14 -36.31 -13.01
C ALA A 46 -9.61 -34.98 -13.72
N ILE A 47 -9.25 -34.72 -15.01
CA ILE A 47 -9.41 -33.48 -15.85
C ILE A 47 -10.77 -33.16 -16.48
N GLN A 48 -11.13 -31.87 -16.41
CA GLN A 48 -12.36 -31.26 -16.92
C GLN A 48 -12.10 -30.49 -18.23
N THR A 49 -12.83 -30.84 -19.30
CA THR A 49 -12.88 -30.10 -20.58
C THR A 49 -14.16 -29.26 -20.77
N ASP A 50 -15.02 -29.17 -19.75
CA ASP A 50 -16.28 -28.39 -19.81
C ASP A 50 -16.43 -27.42 -18.63
N TRP A 51 -15.45 -26.56 -18.37
CA TRP A 51 -15.52 -25.55 -17.30
C TRP A 51 -16.47 -24.42 -17.69
N SER A 52 -17.57 -24.29 -16.93
CA SER A 52 -18.49 -23.17 -17.00
C SER A 52 -18.23 -22.26 -15.79
N GLY A 53 -17.76 -21.05 -16.06
CA GLY A 53 -17.48 -20.05 -15.04
C GLY A 53 -18.75 -19.40 -14.52
N GLY A 54 -18.90 -19.40 -13.19
CA GLY A 54 -19.61 -18.39 -12.40
C GLY A 54 -21.13 -18.23 -12.58
N PRO A 55 -21.79 -17.55 -11.62
CA PRO A 55 -23.20 -17.20 -11.74
C PRO A 55 -23.44 -16.24 -12.94
N ASP A 56 -24.51 -16.48 -13.69
CA ASP A 56 -25.09 -15.63 -14.74
C ASP A 56 -24.44 -15.57 -16.14
N VAL A 57 -23.59 -16.52 -16.55
CA VAL A 57 -23.09 -16.59 -17.95
C VAL A 57 -23.81 -17.69 -18.77
N PRO A 58 -24.69 -17.34 -19.74
CA PRO A 58 -25.34 -18.30 -20.61
C PRO A 58 -24.50 -18.62 -21.88
N GLY A 59 -23.97 -19.83 -21.96
CA GLY A 59 -23.56 -20.44 -23.24
C GLY A 59 -22.23 -19.94 -23.83
N PRO A 60 -21.76 -20.55 -24.94
CA PRO A 60 -20.34 -20.69 -25.23
C PRO A 60 -19.75 -19.37 -25.73
N VAL A 61 -18.86 -18.78 -24.94
CA VAL A 61 -18.05 -17.62 -25.32
C VAL A 61 -16.70 -18.15 -25.81
N THR A 62 -16.43 -17.93 -27.10
CA THR A 62 -15.24 -18.41 -27.84
C THR A 62 -14.04 -17.46 -27.76
N ASP A 63 -13.98 -16.59 -26.75
CA ASP A 63 -12.86 -15.67 -26.56
C ASP A 63 -12.88 -15.17 -25.11
N TRP A 64 -11.86 -15.49 -24.32
CA TRP A 64 -11.72 -14.97 -22.96
C TRP A 64 -10.49 -14.07 -22.88
N GLN A 65 -10.74 -12.79 -22.58
CA GLN A 65 -9.72 -11.86 -22.10
C GLN A 65 -9.48 -12.09 -20.60
N ASN A 66 -8.27 -11.75 -20.15
CA ASN A 66 -7.67 -11.98 -18.83
C ASN A 66 -8.27 -11.16 -17.66
N TYR A 67 -9.59 -11.01 -17.53
CA TYR A 67 -10.16 -10.25 -16.40
C TYR A 67 -11.34 -10.99 -15.74
N PHE A 68 -11.22 -11.26 -14.43
CA PHE A 68 -12.31 -11.69 -13.58
C PHE A 68 -12.29 -10.95 -12.24
N TYR A 69 -13.47 -10.50 -11.83
CA TYR A 69 -13.71 -9.60 -10.71
C TYR A 69 -13.47 -10.29 -9.36
N THR A 70 -12.50 -9.79 -8.60
CA THR A 70 -12.39 -9.98 -7.15
C THR A 70 -13.37 -9.01 -6.49
N SER A 71 -14.30 -9.53 -5.67
CA SER A 71 -15.09 -8.67 -4.80
C SER A 71 -14.22 -8.29 -3.60
N LEU A 72 -13.74 -7.04 -3.58
CA LEU A 72 -13.16 -6.27 -2.47
C LEU A 72 -12.18 -6.98 -1.50
N ASN A 73 -10.98 -6.40 -1.41
CA ASN A 73 -10.00 -6.47 -0.31
C ASN A 73 -9.19 -7.77 -0.17
N ALA A 74 -8.61 -8.25 -1.26
CA ALA A 74 -7.41 -9.09 -1.25
C ALA A 74 -6.85 -9.14 -2.68
N GLU A 75 -6.01 -8.18 -3.01
CA GLU A 75 -5.03 -8.36 -4.07
C GLU A 75 -3.76 -9.02 -3.46
N SER A 76 -2.77 -9.37 -4.26
CA SER A 76 -2.15 -10.68 -4.26
C SER A 76 -0.61 -10.61 -4.36
N PHE A 77 0.10 -11.50 -3.64
CA PHE A 77 1.53 -11.85 -3.74
C PHE A 77 2.57 -10.72 -3.53
N ILE A 78 3.09 -10.61 -2.30
CA ILE A 78 4.32 -9.84 -2.03
C ILE A 78 5.55 -10.77 -1.77
N ILE A 79 5.35 -12.08 -1.56
CA ILE A 79 6.45 -13.05 -1.46
C ILE A 79 6.21 -14.21 -2.45
N PRO A 80 7.16 -14.52 -3.34
CA PRO A 80 7.06 -15.66 -4.25
C PRO A 80 6.66 -16.95 -3.49
N GLY A 81 5.46 -17.46 -3.78
CA GLY A 81 5.02 -18.78 -3.32
C GLY A 81 4.11 -18.85 -2.10
N ARG A 82 3.73 -17.72 -1.51
CA ARG A 82 2.84 -17.65 -0.34
C ARG A 82 1.58 -16.83 -0.66
N LEU A 83 0.47 -17.12 0.00
CA LEU A 83 -0.73 -16.29 -0.03
C LEU A 83 -0.87 -15.55 1.31
N CYS A 84 -1.14 -14.23 1.28
CA CYS A 84 -1.30 -13.37 2.45
C CYS A 84 -2.32 -12.25 2.17
N LEU A 85 -2.68 -11.46 3.19
CA LEU A 85 -3.36 -10.18 2.98
C LEU A 85 -2.38 -9.19 2.36
N GLU A 86 -2.81 -8.49 1.31
CA GLU A 86 -2.14 -7.29 0.79
C GLU A 86 -2.87 -6.07 1.34
N SER A 87 -2.16 -5.20 2.04
CA SER A 87 -2.66 -3.90 2.44
C SER A 87 -2.67 -2.98 1.24
N CYS A 88 -3.78 -2.90 0.51
CA CYS A 88 -4.00 -1.81 -0.43
C CYS A 88 -4.51 -0.59 0.33
N PRO A 89 -3.91 0.60 0.14
CA PRO A 89 -4.47 1.85 0.66
C PRO A 89 -5.94 1.98 0.30
N LEU A 90 -6.81 2.12 1.31
CA LEU A 90 -8.24 2.24 1.06
C LEU A 90 -8.53 3.65 0.56
N GLU A 91 -8.85 3.78 -0.73
CA GLU A 91 -9.28 5.06 -1.32
C GLU A 91 -10.65 5.48 -0.78
N ASN A 92 -10.73 6.72 -0.31
CA ASN A 92 -11.94 7.36 0.18
C ASN A 92 -12.18 8.67 -0.58
N ILE A 93 -13.31 8.76 -1.28
CA ILE A 93 -13.69 9.95 -2.04
C ILE A 93 -14.43 10.93 -1.12
N VAL A 94 -13.84 12.09 -0.87
CA VAL A 94 -14.47 13.20 -0.11
C VAL A 94 -15.56 13.85 -0.96
N SER A 95 -15.23 14.15 -2.21
CA SER A 95 -16.17 14.74 -3.16
C SER A 95 -15.84 14.31 -4.58
N ALA A 96 -16.89 13.93 -5.30
CA ALA A 96 -16.80 13.47 -6.68
C ALA A 96 -16.79 14.60 -7.72
N ASP A 97 -17.09 15.86 -7.32
CA ASP A 97 -17.07 17.01 -8.25
C ASP A 97 -16.79 18.34 -7.54
N VAL A 98 -15.52 18.70 -7.49
CA VAL A 98 -15.01 20.00 -7.03
C VAL A 98 -14.56 20.84 -8.23
N ASN A 99 -15.23 20.65 -9.39
CA ASN A 99 -15.00 21.31 -10.67
C ASN A 99 -13.56 21.83 -10.86
N ARG A 100 -12.63 20.87 -10.90
CA ARG A 100 -11.17 21.03 -11.01
C ARG A 100 -10.50 21.52 -9.72
N ALA A 101 -10.45 20.64 -8.72
CA ALA A 101 -9.62 20.81 -7.53
C ALA A 101 -8.14 20.89 -7.94
N TRP A 102 -7.47 21.95 -7.51
CA TRP A 102 -6.07 22.23 -7.86
C TRP A 102 -5.14 22.16 -6.65
N CYS A 103 -5.68 22.52 -5.49
CA CYS A 103 -5.00 22.46 -4.22
C CYS A 103 -5.98 22.00 -3.15
N VAL A 104 -5.48 21.21 -2.21
CA VAL A 104 -6.22 20.81 -1.01
C VAL A 104 -5.32 20.93 0.20
N LYS A 105 -5.88 21.44 1.30
CA LYS A 105 -5.22 21.59 2.61
C LYS A 105 -6.16 21.12 3.71
N THR A 106 -5.59 20.78 4.85
CA THR A 106 -6.31 20.45 6.07
C THR A 106 -6.32 21.64 7.01
N ALA A 107 -7.40 21.77 7.79
CA ALA A 107 -7.54 22.73 8.88
C ALA A 107 -8.74 22.33 9.73
N ASP A 108 -8.74 22.59 11.03
CA ASP A 108 -9.98 22.52 11.83
C ASP A 108 -10.72 23.85 11.66
N VAL A 109 -11.76 23.90 10.81
CA VAL A 109 -12.45 25.17 10.50
C VAL A 109 -13.67 25.41 11.37
N ASN A 110 -14.05 24.45 12.21
CA ASN A 110 -15.21 24.58 13.09
C ASN A 110 -14.86 24.47 14.59
N ASN A 111 -13.57 24.30 14.90
CA ASN A 111 -12.97 24.12 16.23
C ASN A 111 -13.51 22.91 17.00
N ASP A 112 -13.82 21.82 16.32
CA ASP A 112 -14.24 20.57 16.97
C ASP A 112 -13.08 19.60 17.28
N GLY A 113 -11.86 19.97 16.87
CA GLY A 113 -10.64 19.19 17.04
C GLY A 113 -10.46 18.08 16.00
N ILE A 114 -11.33 18.01 14.99
CA ILE A 114 -11.27 17.06 13.88
C ILE A 114 -10.75 17.80 12.65
N PRO A 115 -9.79 17.24 11.90
CA PRO A 115 -9.34 17.85 10.66
C PRO A 115 -10.46 17.93 9.60
N ASP A 116 -10.71 19.15 9.12
CA ASP A 116 -11.52 19.45 7.95
C ASP A 116 -10.64 19.73 6.72
N LEU A 117 -11.28 19.84 5.55
CA LEU A 117 -10.57 20.05 4.28
C LEU A 117 -10.99 21.35 3.60
N ILE A 118 -10.02 22.05 3.02
CA ILE A 118 -10.19 23.23 2.17
C ILE A 118 -9.61 22.95 0.79
N ALA A 119 -10.40 23.18 -0.27
CA ALA A 119 -9.97 22.93 -1.65
C ALA A 119 -10.12 24.15 -2.56
N ALA A 120 -9.07 24.44 -3.32
CA ALA A 120 -9.07 25.42 -4.41
C ALA A 120 -9.71 24.83 -5.67
N ALA A 121 -10.83 25.38 -6.12
CA ALA A 121 -11.49 24.95 -7.35
C ALA A 121 -11.30 26.00 -8.46
N ARG A 122 -10.26 25.81 -9.28
CA ARG A 122 -9.80 26.81 -10.25
C ARG A 122 -10.88 27.22 -11.25
N GLU A 123 -11.56 26.24 -11.84
CA GLU A 123 -12.58 26.50 -12.88
C GLU A 123 -13.91 26.99 -12.28
N ALA A 124 -14.26 26.54 -11.07
CA ALA A 124 -15.40 27.09 -10.35
C ALA A 124 -15.18 28.55 -9.96
N GLY A 125 -13.92 28.96 -9.73
CA GLY A 125 -13.59 30.28 -9.20
C GLY A 125 -14.05 30.44 -7.75
N LEU A 126 -14.04 29.34 -7.00
CA LEU A 126 -14.50 29.21 -5.62
C LEU A 126 -13.48 28.42 -4.81
N VAL A 127 -13.53 28.60 -3.50
CA VAL A 127 -12.89 27.72 -2.52
C VAL A 127 -13.99 26.88 -1.87
N TYR A 128 -13.75 25.58 -1.72
CA TYR A 128 -14.66 24.64 -1.07
C TYR A 128 -14.16 24.31 0.33
N TYR A 129 -15.09 24.07 1.25
CA TYR A 129 -14.82 23.45 2.54
C TYR A 129 -15.56 22.12 2.65
N PHE A 130 -14.96 21.19 3.38
CA PHE A 130 -15.53 19.88 3.72
C PHE A 130 -15.31 19.67 5.21
N ILE A 131 -16.39 19.75 5.98
CA ILE A 131 -16.35 19.55 7.43
C ILE A 131 -16.55 18.06 7.74
N ASN A 132 -15.63 17.45 8.48
CA ASN A 132 -15.62 16.04 8.84
C ASN A 132 -16.54 15.78 10.04
N LEU A 133 -17.81 15.45 9.76
CA LEU A 133 -18.85 15.43 10.78
C LEU A 133 -18.76 14.25 11.76
N ASP A 134 -18.09 13.17 11.36
CA ASP A 134 -17.97 11.94 12.14
C ASP A 134 -16.56 11.66 12.65
N GLY A 135 -15.57 12.42 12.20
CA GLY A 135 -14.16 12.20 12.53
C GLY A 135 -13.59 10.93 11.94
N THR A 136 -14.29 10.28 11.00
CA THR A 136 -13.80 9.06 10.34
C THR A 136 -13.48 9.30 8.86
N GLY A 137 -13.64 10.54 8.38
CA GLY A 137 -13.45 10.89 6.98
C GLY A 137 -14.50 10.30 6.04
N SER A 138 -15.64 9.84 6.57
CA SER A 138 -16.69 9.15 5.81
C SER A 138 -17.94 9.98 5.59
N ASN A 139 -18.14 11.04 6.39
CA ASN A 139 -19.31 11.91 6.31
C ASN A 139 -18.94 13.39 6.33
N TRP A 140 -19.10 14.05 5.19
CA TRP A 140 -18.66 15.43 4.98
C TRP A 140 -19.82 16.40 4.82
N ALA A 141 -19.81 17.51 5.56
CA ALA A 141 -20.62 18.68 5.25
C ALA A 141 -19.86 19.60 4.27
N THR A 142 -20.38 19.74 3.06
CA THR A 142 -19.73 20.51 2.00
C THR A 142 -20.37 21.86 1.77
N GLY A 143 -19.54 22.88 1.56
CA GLY A 143 -19.97 24.16 1.00
C GLY A 143 -18.84 24.87 0.28
N SER A 144 -19.08 26.12 -0.13
CA SER A 144 -18.08 26.92 -0.83
C SER A 144 -18.23 28.41 -0.57
N PHE A 145 -17.15 29.15 -0.79
CA PHE A 145 -17.08 30.59 -0.63
C PHE A 145 -16.21 31.24 -1.72
N GLY A 146 -16.36 32.55 -1.88
CA GLY A 146 -15.74 33.30 -2.95
C GLY A 146 -16.41 34.66 -3.16
N PRO A 147 -16.25 35.29 -4.35
CA PRO A 147 -15.57 34.75 -5.53
C PRO A 147 -14.03 34.82 -5.44
N ALA A 148 -13.38 33.80 -5.99
CA ALA A 148 -11.93 33.61 -6.07
C ALA A 148 -11.54 33.09 -7.49
N ALA A 149 -11.81 33.89 -8.52
CA ALA A 149 -11.69 33.46 -9.92
C ALA A 149 -10.29 32.95 -10.27
N GLY A 150 -10.19 31.68 -10.67
CA GLY A 150 -8.93 31.04 -11.01
C GLY A 150 -8.02 30.80 -9.81
N VAL A 151 -8.56 30.47 -8.64
CA VAL A 151 -7.77 30.06 -7.47
C VAL A 151 -6.92 28.83 -7.81
N GLU A 152 -5.61 28.92 -7.60
CA GLU A 152 -4.65 27.82 -7.84
C GLU A 152 -4.29 27.12 -6.53
N THR A 153 -3.97 27.90 -5.51
CA THR A 153 -3.49 27.41 -4.22
C THR A 153 -4.16 28.16 -3.08
N VAL A 154 -4.21 27.47 -1.94
CA VAL A 154 -4.73 27.98 -0.67
C VAL A 154 -3.78 27.59 0.45
N CYS A 155 -3.76 28.38 1.53
CA CYS A 155 -3.20 27.99 2.81
C CYS A 155 -4.15 28.42 3.93
N CYS A 156 -4.07 27.72 5.06
CA CYS A 156 -4.95 27.91 6.21
C CYS A 156 -4.11 28.37 7.40
N ASN A 157 -4.53 29.41 8.09
CA ASN A 157 -3.91 29.91 9.33
C ASN A 157 -4.88 30.88 10.03
N ASP A 158 -4.61 31.30 11.26
CA ASP A 158 -5.39 32.33 11.97
C ASP A 158 -4.85 33.73 11.60
N PHE A 159 -5.49 34.42 10.65
CA PHE A 159 -4.99 35.72 10.15
C PHE A 159 -5.54 36.90 10.94
N ASP A 160 -6.59 36.72 11.74
CA ASP A 160 -7.17 37.80 12.58
C ASP A 160 -6.99 37.61 14.10
N GLY A 161 -6.28 36.54 14.50
CA GLY A 161 -5.88 36.25 15.87
C GLY A 161 -7.06 35.82 16.75
N ASP A 162 -8.18 35.38 16.16
CA ASP A 162 -9.40 35.02 16.87
C ASP A 162 -9.46 33.53 17.28
N GLY A 163 -8.45 32.76 16.88
CA GLY A 163 -8.28 31.33 17.15
C GLY A 163 -8.99 30.41 16.17
N ASN A 164 -9.66 30.94 15.13
CA ASN A 164 -10.32 30.17 14.11
C ASN A 164 -9.43 30.05 12.86
N ALA A 165 -9.41 28.88 12.22
CA ALA A 165 -8.70 28.75 10.96
C ALA A 165 -9.36 29.57 9.85
N ASP A 166 -8.59 30.49 9.27
CA ASP A 166 -8.92 31.28 8.09
C ASP A 166 -8.24 30.72 6.83
N VAL A 167 -8.54 31.29 5.66
CA VAL A 167 -8.00 30.82 4.38
C VAL A 167 -7.45 31.94 3.52
N ALA A 168 -6.18 31.86 3.13
CA ALA A 168 -5.59 32.69 2.07
C ALA A 168 -5.62 31.96 0.72
N ALA A 169 -5.74 32.71 -0.37
CA ALA A 169 -5.91 32.17 -1.72
C ALA A 169 -5.14 32.98 -2.78
N ALA A 170 -4.32 32.30 -3.59
CA ALA A 170 -3.73 32.86 -4.80
C ALA A 170 -4.66 32.66 -6.00
N THR A 171 -5.05 33.75 -6.64
CA THR A 171 -5.98 33.73 -7.79
C THR A 171 -5.27 34.08 -9.09
N ASN A 172 -4.94 33.07 -9.87
CA ASN A 172 -4.18 33.20 -11.11
C ASN A 172 -4.91 34.04 -12.16
N THR A 173 -6.21 33.78 -12.38
CA THR A 173 -7.01 34.50 -13.38
C THR A 173 -7.32 35.93 -12.96
N SER A 174 -7.59 36.16 -11.67
CA SER A 174 -7.96 37.49 -11.17
C SER A 174 -6.76 38.37 -10.81
N GLY A 175 -5.57 37.77 -10.65
CA GLY A 175 -4.33 38.46 -10.33
C GLY A 175 -4.34 39.06 -8.92
N LYS A 176 -4.86 38.30 -7.94
CA LYS A 176 -5.03 38.76 -6.56
C LYS A 176 -4.58 37.70 -5.56
N ILE A 177 -4.17 38.19 -4.39
CA ILE A 177 -4.13 37.43 -3.15
C ILE A 177 -5.36 37.85 -2.33
N LEU A 178 -6.10 36.88 -1.84
CA LEU A 178 -7.31 37.07 -1.03
C LEU A 178 -7.12 36.36 0.31
N VAL A 179 -7.70 36.91 1.37
CA VAL A 179 -7.90 36.23 2.65
C VAL A 179 -9.41 36.12 2.90
N PHE A 180 -9.85 35.00 3.43
CA PHE A 180 -11.20 34.72 3.83
C PHE A 180 -11.21 34.40 5.32
N LEU A 181 -11.71 35.35 6.12
CA LEU A 181 -11.79 35.21 7.56
C LEU A 181 -13.01 34.37 7.94
N ASN A 182 -12.83 33.36 8.77
CA ASN A 182 -13.83 32.43 9.27
C ASN A 182 -14.58 33.04 10.44
N VAL A 183 -15.51 33.93 10.09
CA VAL A 183 -16.28 34.68 11.07
C VAL A 183 -17.06 33.69 11.93
N ASN A 184 -16.79 33.69 13.24
CA ASN A 184 -17.42 32.89 14.31
C ASN A 184 -16.95 31.43 14.45
N GLY A 185 -15.95 30.99 13.67
CA GLY A 185 -15.33 29.67 13.86
C GLY A 185 -16.26 28.50 13.59
N THR A 186 -17.24 28.65 12.69
CA THR A 186 -18.15 27.55 12.28
C THR A 186 -17.79 26.95 10.93
N GLY A 187 -16.85 27.54 10.20
CA GLY A 187 -16.40 27.08 8.87
C GLY A 187 -17.39 27.40 7.74
N VAL A 188 -18.50 28.08 8.02
CA VAL A 188 -19.56 28.33 7.02
C VAL A 188 -19.79 29.82 6.69
N TYR A 189 -19.23 30.74 7.47
CA TYR A 189 -19.37 32.19 7.26
C TYR A 189 -18.01 32.85 7.01
N TRP A 190 -17.80 33.30 5.77
CA TRP A 190 -16.49 33.79 5.33
C TRP A 190 -16.52 35.26 4.94
N GLN A 191 -15.71 36.09 5.60
CA GLN A 191 -15.49 37.48 5.23
C GLN A 191 -14.29 37.58 4.29
N ARG A 192 -14.53 38.01 3.05
CA ARG A 192 -13.46 38.19 2.06
C ARG A 192 -12.75 39.53 2.22
N VAL A 193 -11.43 39.47 2.39
CA VAL A 193 -10.47 40.58 2.35
C VAL A 193 -9.60 40.47 1.10
N VAL A 194 -9.25 41.63 0.51
CA VAL A 194 -8.33 41.69 -0.63
C VAL A 194 -6.98 42.15 -0.12
N VAL A 195 -6.00 41.25 -0.14
CA VAL A 195 -4.62 41.51 0.30
C VAL A 195 -3.83 42.20 -0.81
N ALA A 196 -3.90 41.64 -2.03
CA ALA A 196 -3.15 42.14 -3.17
C ALA A 196 -4.02 42.28 -4.41
N ILE A 197 -3.70 43.29 -5.22
CA ILE A 197 -4.25 43.49 -6.57
C ILE A 197 -3.12 43.64 -7.58
N ASN A 198 -3.40 43.31 -8.84
CA ASN A 198 -2.42 43.35 -9.94
C ASN A 198 -1.21 42.42 -9.72
N PHE A 199 -1.38 41.37 -8.91
CA PHE A 199 -0.43 40.28 -8.76
C PHE A 199 -0.75 39.22 -9.81
N THR A 200 -0.64 39.62 -11.09
CA THR A 200 -1.05 38.85 -12.27
C THR A 200 -0.46 37.44 -12.24
N THR A 201 -1.29 36.43 -12.51
CA THR A 201 -0.91 35.01 -12.44
C THR A 201 -0.32 34.58 -11.09
N ALA A 202 -0.91 35.05 -9.99
CA ALA A 202 -0.67 34.52 -8.66
C ALA A 202 -0.80 32.98 -8.68
N ASN A 203 0.28 32.28 -8.34
CA ASN A 203 0.42 30.84 -8.51
C ASN A 203 0.41 30.12 -7.16
N SER A 204 1.32 30.51 -6.26
CA SER A 204 1.35 29.98 -4.89
C SER A 204 1.01 31.03 -3.84
N VAL A 205 0.45 30.56 -2.72
CA VAL A 205 0.28 31.30 -1.47
C VAL A 205 0.76 30.43 -0.31
N HIS A 206 1.42 31.05 0.66
CA HIS A 206 1.86 30.45 1.92
C HIS A 206 1.72 31.50 3.03
N SER A 207 1.84 31.10 4.29
CA SER A 207 1.66 31.99 5.44
C SER A 207 2.64 31.65 6.55
N ALA A 208 3.27 32.67 7.10
CA ALA A 208 4.20 32.60 8.23
C ALA A 208 4.31 34.00 8.85
N ASP A 209 4.83 34.10 10.07
CA ASP A 209 5.27 35.37 10.65
C ASP A 209 6.63 35.74 10.01
N MET A 210 6.65 36.76 9.15
CA MET A 210 7.81 37.07 8.31
C MET A 210 8.74 38.10 8.95
N ASP A 211 8.25 38.87 9.93
CA ASP A 211 9.02 39.94 10.59
C ASP A 211 9.14 39.79 12.12
N GLY A 212 8.63 38.68 12.66
CA GLY A 212 8.79 38.28 14.05
C GLY A 212 7.89 39.05 15.02
N ASP A 213 6.83 39.70 14.54
CA ASP A 213 5.92 40.48 15.37
C ASP A 213 4.79 39.66 16.01
N GLY A 214 4.63 38.40 15.57
CA GLY A 214 3.65 37.43 16.06
C GLY A 214 2.35 37.40 15.27
N ASP A 215 2.16 38.29 14.30
CA ASP A 215 1.00 38.30 13.41
C ASP A 215 1.30 37.45 12.16
N ILE A 216 0.31 36.67 11.71
CA ILE A 216 0.51 35.82 10.54
C ILE A 216 0.42 36.64 9.25
N ASP A 217 1.47 36.56 8.44
CA ASP A 217 1.57 37.22 7.14
C ASP A 217 1.23 36.29 5.98
N VAL A 218 1.17 36.88 4.78
CA VAL A 218 0.94 36.15 3.53
C VAL A 218 2.14 36.26 2.60
N LEU A 219 2.67 35.13 2.15
CA LEU A 219 3.70 34.99 1.12
C LEU A 219 3.06 34.53 -0.19
N GLY A 220 3.50 35.07 -1.33
CA GLY A 220 2.97 34.65 -2.62
C GLY A 220 3.94 34.78 -3.78
N SER A 221 3.71 33.96 -4.80
CA SER A 221 4.45 33.96 -6.05
C SER A 221 3.55 34.29 -7.25
N ALA A 222 4.08 35.05 -8.21
CA ALA A 222 3.38 35.41 -9.44
C ALA A 222 4.18 35.00 -10.67
N TYR A 223 3.63 34.03 -11.41
CA TYR A 223 4.31 33.35 -12.51
C TYR A 223 4.75 34.31 -13.62
N GLU A 224 3.85 35.02 -14.29
CA GLU A 224 4.19 35.93 -15.39
C GLU A 224 4.84 37.24 -14.92
N LEU A 225 4.58 37.67 -13.68
CA LEU A 225 5.24 38.86 -13.13
C LEU A 225 6.69 38.60 -12.74
N GLY A 226 7.06 37.34 -12.52
CA GLY A 226 8.39 36.98 -12.06
C GLY A 226 8.70 37.55 -10.67
N GLN A 227 7.70 37.53 -9.78
CA GLN A 227 7.78 38.13 -8.45
C GLN A 227 7.47 37.12 -7.36
N ILE A 228 8.23 37.23 -6.27
CA ILE A 228 7.88 36.68 -4.96
C ILE A 228 7.79 37.89 -4.02
N CYS A 229 6.67 38.00 -3.31
CA CYS A 229 6.39 39.09 -2.38
C CYS A 229 5.72 38.50 -1.13
N TRP A 230 5.90 39.15 0.00
CA TRP A 230 5.09 38.93 1.19
C TRP A 230 4.25 40.18 1.51
N TRP A 231 3.20 40.00 2.30
CA TRP A 231 2.29 41.04 2.75
C TRP A 231 2.16 40.97 4.26
N GLU A 232 2.62 42.04 4.91
CA GLU A 232 2.61 42.24 6.36
C GLU A 232 1.19 42.50 6.86
N ASN A 233 0.76 41.76 7.86
CA ASN A 233 -0.50 41.94 8.58
C ASN A 233 -0.32 42.96 9.71
N LEU A 234 -0.26 44.25 9.33
CA LEU A 234 0.16 45.38 10.17
C LEU A 234 -0.44 45.52 11.58
N ASP A 235 -1.57 44.88 11.84
CA ASP A 235 -2.30 44.97 13.11
C ASP A 235 -2.87 43.64 13.59
N GLY A 236 -2.45 42.53 12.99
CA GLY A 236 -2.93 41.19 13.33
C GLY A 236 -4.42 40.96 13.08
N SER A 237 -5.13 41.90 12.44
CA SER A 237 -6.59 41.79 12.22
C SER A 237 -6.96 41.10 10.91
N GLY A 238 -5.96 40.79 10.08
CA GLY A 238 -6.18 40.23 8.75
C GLY A 238 -6.80 41.23 7.77
N THR A 239 -6.87 42.52 8.10
CA THR A 239 -7.54 43.55 7.27
C THR A 239 -6.63 44.65 6.72
N GLN A 240 -5.45 44.88 7.32
CA GLN A 240 -4.49 45.90 6.88
C GLN A 240 -3.21 45.23 6.39
N TRP A 241 -2.91 45.39 5.10
CA TRP A 241 -1.83 44.65 4.46
C TRP A 241 -0.81 45.58 3.80
N GLN A 242 0.48 45.35 4.05
CA GLN A 242 1.58 46.07 3.41
C GLN A 242 2.47 45.12 2.60
N MET A 243 2.64 45.42 1.31
CA MET A 243 3.44 44.58 0.40
C MET A 243 4.94 44.86 0.53
N HIS A 244 5.73 43.78 0.64
CA HIS A 244 7.19 43.79 0.64
C HIS A 244 7.74 42.86 -0.46
N PRO A 245 8.45 43.39 -1.47
CA PRO A 245 9.04 42.56 -2.52
C PRO A 245 10.28 41.79 -2.03
N VAL A 246 10.35 40.50 -2.36
CA VAL A 246 11.48 39.62 -2.02
C VAL A 246 12.34 39.40 -3.27
N ALA A 247 11.70 38.98 -4.35
CA ALA A 247 12.34 38.72 -5.64
C ALA A 247 11.64 39.51 -6.74
N THR A 248 12.42 40.23 -7.54
CA THR A 248 11.93 40.87 -8.76
C THR A 248 12.72 40.34 -9.95
N ASN A 249 12.03 39.92 -11.01
CA ASN A 249 12.60 39.25 -12.19
C ASN A 249 13.09 37.82 -11.92
N TYR A 250 12.43 37.10 -11.02
CA TYR A 250 12.63 35.66 -10.89
C TYR A 250 11.88 34.95 -12.03
N TYR A 251 12.49 33.94 -12.66
CA TYR A 251 11.96 33.40 -13.91
C TYR A 251 10.80 32.44 -13.63
N TYR A 252 9.58 32.88 -13.91
CA TYR A 252 8.34 32.12 -13.76
C TYR A 252 8.25 31.34 -12.43
N PRO A 253 8.13 32.05 -11.28
CA PRO A 253 8.03 31.37 -10.01
C PRO A 253 6.75 30.54 -9.93
N LEU A 254 6.90 29.33 -9.40
CA LEU A 254 5.83 28.34 -9.27
C LEU A 254 5.41 28.19 -7.81
N CYS A 255 6.36 28.00 -6.91
CA CYS A 255 6.13 27.86 -5.47
C CYS A 255 7.03 28.79 -4.66
N SER A 256 6.53 29.28 -3.53
CA SER A 256 7.29 29.94 -2.48
C SER A 256 6.89 29.38 -1.12
N TYR A 257 7.87 29.12 -0.26
CA TYR A 257 7.69 28.48 1.05
C TYR A 257 8.55 29.22 2.08
N ALA A 258 8.07 29.35 3.31
CA ALA A 258 8.75 30.07 4.38
C ALA A 258 9.33 29.07 5.39
N ALA A 259 10.59 29.25 5.78
CA ALA A 259 11.29 28.43 6.76
C ALA A 259 12.58 29.14 7.18
N ASP A 260 13.07 28.91 8.39
CA ASP A 260 14.43 29.28 8.81
C ASP A 260 15.42 28.27 8.19
N LEU A 261 16.19 28.69 7.18
CA LEU A 261 17.05 27.81 6.39
C LEU A 261 18.53 27.85 6.80
N ASP A 262 18.92 28.78 7.66
CA ASP A 262 20.29 28.89 8.18
C ASP A 262 20.40 28.83 9.71
N GLY A 263 19.28 28.58 10.39
CA GLY A 263 19.20 28.31 11.83
C GLY A 263 19.42 29.56 12.68
N ASP A 264 19.26 30.76 12.13
CA ASP A 264 19.47 32.01 12.86
C ASP A 264 18.21 32.51 13.60
N GLY A 265 17.06 31.86 13.35
CA GLY A 265 15.77 32.14 13.95
C GLY A 265 14.89 33.10 13.16
N ASP A 266 15.36 33.63 12.04
CA ASP A 266 14.61 34.52 11.16
C ASP A 266 13.91 33.71 10.03
N THR A 267 12.69 34.13 9.65
CA THR A 267 11.95 33.45 8.59
C THR A 267 12.55 33.78 7.22
N ASP A 268 13.15 32.79 6.55
CA ASP A 268 13.61 32.89 5.17
C ASP A 268 12.56 32.47 4.14
N ILE A 269 12.90 32.65 2.87
CA ILE A 269 12.04 32.27 1.75
C ILE A 269 12.74 31.32 0.81
N LEU A 270 12.19 30.12 0.65
CA LEU A 270 12.49 29.20 -0.42
C LEU A 270 11.61 29.50 -1.64
N GLY A 271 12.18 29.52 -2.83
CA GLY A 271 11.43 29.73 -4.07
C GLY A 271 11.82 28.76 -5.18
N SER A 272 10.79 28.34 -5.90
CA SER A 272 10.91 27.50 -7.08
C SER A 272 10.38 28.21 -8.32
N GLY A 273 10.85 27.82 -9.51
CA GLY A 273 10.38 28.40 -10.75
C GLY A 273 10.74 27.60 -12.00
N GLU A 274 10.64 28.24 -13.16
CA GLU A 274 11.10 27.65 -14.42
C GLU A 274 12.52 28.09 -14.78
N GLY A 275 13.13 27.41 -15.76
CA GLY A 275 14.42 27.82 -16.33
C GLY A 275 15.64 27.32 -15.56
N SER A 276 16.81 27.85 -15.91
CA SER A 276 18.12 27.30 -15.51
C SER A 276 18.49 27.51 -14.03
N ILE A 277 17.76 28.36 -13.33
CA ILE A 277 17.92 28.63 -11.89
C ILE A 277 16.53 28.53 -11.25
N SER A 278 16.04 27.30 -11.13
CA SER A 278 14.69 27.00 -10.66
C SER A 278 14.58 26.74 -9.16
N LEU A 279 15.70 26.71 -8.41
CA LEU A 279 15.71 26.56 -6.95
C LEU A 279 16.65 27.60 -6.32
N SER A 280 16.10 28.44 -5.45
CA SER A 280 16.85 29.47 -4.73
C SER A 280 16.18 29.77 -3.41
N TRP A 281 16.95 30.27 -2.46
CA TRP A 281 16.39 30.84 -1.24
C TRP A 281 16.83 32.28 -1.05
N TRP A 282 16.12 33.02 -0.21
CA TRP A 282 16.38 34.41 0.14
C TRP A 282 16.49 34.50 1.64
N GLU A 283 17.70 34.80 2.10
CA GLU A 283 18.06 35.00 3.51
C GLU A 283 17.49 36.33 4.00
N ASN A 284 16.80 36.30 5.14
CA ASN A 284 16.25 37.45 5.83
C ASN A 284 17.31 38.08 6.75
N LEU A 285 18.20 38.89 6.17
CA LEU A 285 19.38 39.42 6.88
C LEU A 285 19.09 40.32 8.09
N ASP A 286 17.85 40.76 8.27
CA ASP A 286 17.46 41.69 9.33
C ASP A 286 16.36 41.17 10.25
N GLY A 287 15.86 39.96 10.03
CA GLY A 287 14.75 39.36 10.78
C GLY A 287 13.41 40.06 10.64
N THR A 288 13.33 41.14 9.85
CA THR A 288 12.12 41.96 9.68
C THR A 288 11.54 41.88 8.27
N GLY A 289 12.12 41.01 7.42
CA GLY A 289 11.63 40.77 6.08
C GLY A 289 11.86 41.92 5.10
N THR A 290 12.78 42.86 5.41
CA THR A 290 13.05 44.03 4.56
C THR A 290 14.39 43.99 3.82
N SER A 291 15.31 43.10 4.22
CA SER A 291 16.64 42.96 3.63
C SER A 291 16.95 41.53 3.19
N TRP A 292 16.80 41.26 1.89
CA TRP A 292 16.94 39.91 1.34
C TRP A 292 18.28 39.66 0.62
N HIS A 293 18.91 38.50 0.87
CA HIS A 293 20.03 38.01 0.07
C HIS A 293 19.70 36.71 -0.64
N ARG A 294 19.70 36.73 -1.99
CA ARG A 294 19.41 35.54 -2.79
C ARG A 294 20.61 34.60 -2.84
N ARG A 295 20.41 33.35 -2.43
CA ARG A 295 21.34 32.23 -2.51
C ARG A 295 20.82 31.16 -3.46
N TYR A 296 21.76 30.49 -4.14
CA TYR A 296 21.44 29.47 -5.12
C TYR A 296 21.67 28.09 -4.51
N ILE A 297 20.68 27.20 -4.66
CA ILE A 297 20.78 25.81 -4.19
C ILE A 297 21.23 24.93 -5.35
N ALA A 298 20.43 24.88 -6.41
CA ALA A 298 20.72 24.09 -7.59
C ALA A 298 20.70 24.94 -8.87
N THR A 299 21.77 24.83 -9.66
CA THR A 299 21.82 25.33 -11.04
C THR A 299 21.57 24.18 -12.01
N GLY A 300 20.69 24.34 -12.99
CA GLY A 300 20.36 23.28 -13.95
C GLY A 300 19.26 22.31 -13.49
N ALA A 301 18.66 22.54 -12.33
CA ALA A 301 17.33 22.04 -12.05
C ALA A 301 16.36 22.71 -13.04
N GLU A 302 15.61 21.96 -13.83
CA GLU A 302 14.65 22.52 -14.80
C GLU A 302 13.22 22.24 -14.34
N ASN A 303 12.47 23.33 -14.13
CA ASN A 303 11.09 23.43 -13.64
C ASN A 303 10.77 22.58 -12.41
N ILE A 304 10.79 23.26 -11.27
CA ILE A 304 10.38 22.72 -9.99
C ILE A 304 9.00 23.28 -9.67
N ASN A 305 7.98 22.43 -9.70
CA ASN A 305 6.60 22.87 -9.46
C ASN A 305 6.32 23.12 -7.99
N GLU A 306 6.92 22.33 -7.10
CA GLU A 306 6.69 22.45 -5.67
C GLU A 306 7.96 22.14 -4.88
N VAL A 307 8.09 22.86 -3.77
CA VAL A 307 9.17 22.73 -2.79
C VAL A 307 8.59 22.69 -1.38
N ARG A 308 9.30 21.98 -0.50
CA ARG A 308 9.06 21.89 0.94
C ARG A 308 10.40 21.87 1.66
N SER A 309 10.35 22.05 2.97
CA SER A 309 11.51 21.90 3.85
C SER A 309 11.16 21.05 5.07
N GLY A 310 12.20 20.49 5.70
CA GLY A 310 12.13 19.64 6.88
C GLY A 310 13.51 19.04 7.17
N ASP A 311 13.74 18.57 8.38
CA ASP A 311 14.96 17.85 8.79
C ASP A 311 14.87 16.39 8.31
N ILE A 312 15.38 16.09 7.13
CA ILE A 312 15.15 14.81 6.43
C ILE A 312 16.11 13.73 6.94
N ASP A 313 17.30 14.11 7.39
CA ASP A 313 18.31 13.17 7.89
C ASP A 313 18.49 13.17 9.42
N GLY A 314 17.68 13.97 10.13
CA GLY A 314 17.58 13.97 11.59
C GLY A 314 18.78 14.62 12.27
N ASP A 315 19.57 15.43 11.56
CA ASP A 315 20.74 16.10 12.11
C ASP A 315 20.43 17.45 12.79
N GLY A 316 19.18 17.93 12.62
CA GLY A 316 18.65 19.15 13.23
C GLY A 316 18.72 20.38 12.33
N ASP A 317 19.31 20.27 11.14
CA ASP A 317 19.36 21.34 10.15
C ASP A 317 18.18 21.19 9.16
N ILE A 318 17.67 22.32 8.65
CA ILE A 318 16.51 22.28 7.74
C ILE A 318 16.97 21.98 6.31
N ASP A 319 16.47 20.87 5.76
CA ASP A 319 16.69 20.44 4.38
C ASP A 319 15.56 20.88 3.43
N ILE A 320 15.75 20.59 2.15
CA ILE A 320 14.81 20.98 1.08
C ILE A 320 14.42 19.78 0.23
N VAL A 321 13.11 19.61 -0.01
CA VAL A 321 12.56 18.59 -0.93
C VAL A 321 11.92 19.26 -2.12
N ALA A 322 12.15 18.75 -3.34
CA ALA A 322 11.63 19.33 -4.57
C ALA A 322 11.06 18.30 -5.57
N ALA A 323 9.93 18.68 -6.18
CA ALA A 323 9.33 17.96 -7.31
C ALA A 323 9.98 18.37 -8.65
N MET A 324 10.94 17.60 -9.15
CA MET A 324 11.71 17.90 -10.36
C MET A 324 10.96 17.42 -11.61
N THR A 325 10.04 18.24 -12.12
CA THR A 325 9.06 17.81 -13.13
C THR A 325 9.67 17.35 -14.45
N TRP A 326 10.68 18.06 -14.98
CA TRP A 326 11.31 17.65 -16.25
C TRP A 326 12.42 16.61 -16.09
N LEU A 327 12.97 16.48 -14.89
CA LEU A 327 13.94 15.42 -14.58
C LEU A 327 13.26 14.11 -14.18
N HIS A 328 11.93 14.10 -14.03
CA HIS A 328 11.14 12.94 -13.67
C HIS A 328 11.61 12.28 -12.38
N LYS A 329 11.85 13.06 -11.32
CA LYS A 329 12.25 12.52 -10.01
C LYS A 329 11.94 13.48 -8.87
N ILE A 330 11.95 12.95 -7.65
CA ILE A 330 12.00 13.73 -6.43
C ILE A 330 13.46 13.76 -5.95
N GLN A 331 13.90 14.93 -5.50
CA GLN A 331 15.21 15.13 -4.92
C GLN A 331 15.08 15.86 -3.60
N TRP A 332 15.99 15.60 -2.69
CA TRP A 332 16.20 16.40 -1.49
C TRP A 332 17.62 16.97 -1.46
N TRP A 333 17.81 18.10 -0.78
CA TRP A 333 19.10 18.77 -0.60
C TRP A 333 19.40 18.90 0.88
N GLU A 334 20.45 18.21 1.30
CA GLU A 334 21.00 18.24 2.66
C GLU A 334 21.68 19.57 2.92
N ASN A 335 21.30 20.25 4.00
CA ASN A 335 21.95 21.43 4.52
C ASN A 335 23.14 21.05 5.41
N SER A 336 24.16 20.44 4.80
CA SER A 336 25.29 19.81 5.51
C SER A 336 26.14 20.73 6.41
N ASP A 337 25.88 22.04 6.42
CA ASP A 337 26.54 23.01 7.30
C ASP A 337 25.59 23.80 8.21
N GLY A 338 24.29 23.50 8.16
CA GLY A 338 23.21 24.18 8.90
C GLY A 338 23.00 25.65 8.53
N ALA A 339 23.89 26.25 7.75
CA ALA A 339 23.91 27.68 7.45
C ALA A 339 23.41 28.01 6.03
N GLY A 340 22.81 27.02 5.36
CA GLY A 340 22.26 27.14 4.01
C GLY A 340 23.32 27.48 2.95
N SER A 341 24.60 27.18 3.23
CA SER A 341 25.75 27.58 2.42
C SER A 341 26.34 26.41 1.64
N ASN A 342 26.10 25.17 2.09
CA ASN A 342 26.53 23.95 1.41
C ASN A 342 25.40 22.91 1.27
N TRP A 343 24.83 22.83 0.06
CA TRP A 343 23.73 21.92 -0.26
C TRP A 343 24.21 20.67 -1.00
N ILE A 344 23.89 19.49 -0.48
CA ILE A 344 24.22 18.20 -1.12
C ILE A 344 22.93 17.56 -1.65
N ALA A 345 22.87 17.32 -2.97
CA ALA A 345 21.68 16.77 -3.61
C ALA A 345 21.64 15.24 -3.54
N HIS A 346 20.48 14.70 -3.16
CA HIS A 346 20.19 13.27 -3.07
C HIS A 346 18.92 12.94 -3.89
N ASP A 347 18.93 11.78 -4.56
CA ASP A 347 17.78 11.28 -5.30
C ASP A 347 16.91 10.44 -4.36
N VAL A 348 15.63 10.79 -4.21
CA VAL A 348 14.64 9.98 -3.46
C VAL A 348 14.19 8.79 -4.31
N CYS A 349 14.06 9.01 -5.63
CA CYS A 349 13.65 7.98 -6.57
C CYS A 349 14.43 8.10 -7.89
N GLU A 350 14.63 6.97 -8.58
CA GLU A 350 15.24 6.97 -9.91
C GLU A 350 14.31 7.58 -10.98
N TYR A 351 13.00 7.34 -10.87
CA TYR A 351 12.03 7.81 -11.86
C TYR A 351 10.59 7.93 -11.33
N LEU A 352 10.06 9.14 -11.35
CA LEU A 352 8.64 9.47 -11.19
C LEU A 352 8.20 10.35 -12.38
N HIS A 353 7.22 9.91 -13.16
CA HIS A 353 6.88 10.59 -14.42
C HIS A 353 6.22 11.96 -14.20
N LYS A 354 7.02 13.03 -14.23
CA LYS A 354 6.58 14.43 -14.08
C LYS A 354 5.87 14.67 -12.74
N PRO A 355 6.59 14.53 -11.62
CA PRO A 355 6.08 14.94 -10.32
C PRO A 355 5.68 16.41 -10.37
N TYR A 356 4.59 16.73 -9.70
CA TYR A 356 4.05 18.08 -9.67
C TYR A 356 3.97 18.62 -8.24
N THR A 357 3.69 17.74 -7.28
CA THR A 357 3.45 18.10 -5.88
C THR A 357 4.21 17.18 -4.95
N VAL A 358 4.64 17.72 -3.81
CA VAL A 358 5.29 16.99 -2.71
C VAL A 358 4.78 17.48 -1.35
N HIS A 359 4.78 16.57 -0.38
CA HIS A 359 4.60 16.87 1.04
C HIS A 359 5.64 16.11 1.85
N VAL A 360 6.05 16.70 2.98
CA VAL A 360 7.00 16.11 3.92
C VAL A 360 6.29 15.95 5.25
N GLY A 361 6.43 14.80 5.89
CA GLY A 361 5.82 14.50 7.18
C GLY A 361 5.98 13.04 7.55
N ASP A 362 5.88 12.74 8.83
CA ASP A 362 5.92 11.37 9.36
C ASP A 362 4.57 10.68 9.08
N VAL A 363 4.55 9.71 8.16
CA VAL A 363 3.32 9.03 7.73
C VAL A 363 3.00 7.86 8.64
N ASP A 364 4.02 7.11 9.07
CA ASP A 364 3.87 5.87 9.82
C ASP A 364 4.13 5.97 11.33
N GLN A 365 4.40 7.18 11.81
CA GLN A 365 4.73 7.51 13.19
C GLN A 365 5.98 6.80 13.71
N ASP A 366 6.93 6.48 12.84
CA ASP A 366 8.22 5.93 13.26
C ASP A 366 9.19 7.02 13.79
N GLY A 367 8.83 8.29 13.61
CA GLY A 367 9.57 9.46 14.05
C GLY A 367 10.48 10.06 12.98
N TYR A 368 10.45 9.54 11.75
CA TYR A 368 11.22 10.03 10.62
C TYR A 368 10.34 10.78 9.62
N LEU A 369 10.90 11.80 8.98
CA LEU A 369 10.17 12.52 7.95
C LEU A 369 10.18 11.73 6.64
N ASP A 370 8.99 11.44 6.15
CA ASP A 370 8.75 10.81 4.85
C ASP A 370 8.42 11.83 3.77
N ILE A 371 8.35 11.34 2.52
CA ILE A 371 7.99 12.17 1.37
C ILE A 371 6.82 11.55 0.62
N VAL A 372 5.73 12.30 0.49
CA VAL A 372 4.61 11.94 -0.40
C VAL A 372 4.67 12.77 -1.66
N ALA A 373 4.56 12.13 -2.82
CA ALA A 373 4.65 12.77 -4.12
C ALA A 373 3.43 12.46 -4.99
N GLY A 374 2.89 13.52 -5.62
CA GLY A 374 1.85 13.42 -6.64
C GLY A 374 2.41 13.70 -8.03
N SER A 375 2.10 12.80 -8.96
CA SER A 375 2.52 12.90 -10.35
C SER A 375 1.35 13.26 -11.26
N ARG A 376 1.44 14.44 -11.88
CA ARG A 376 0.36 15.00 -12.70
C ARG A 376 0.22 14.33 -14.07
N SER A 377 1.30 13.81 -14.65
CA SER A 377 1.27 13.14 -15.98
C SER A 377 1.60 11.66 -15.92
N GLY A 378 2.21 11.18 -14.85
CA GLY A 378 2.37 9.75 -14.57
C GLY A 378 1.19 9.14 -13.81
N GLU A 379 0.17 9.95 -13.50
CA GLU A 379 -1.12 9.54 -12.93
C GLU A 379 -0.96 8.63 -11.71
N ARG A 380 -0.19 9.08 -10.72
CA ARG A 380 0.04 8.32 -9.49
C ARG A 380 0.30 9.18 -8.27
N VAL A 381 0.00 8.63 -7.10
CA VAL A 381 0.45 9.12 -5.79
C VAL A 381 1.36 8.06 -5.18
N VAL A 382 2.49 8.48 -4.64
CA VAL A 382 3.53 7.60 -4.09
C VAL A 382 3.99 8.15 -2.75
N TRP A 383 4.18 7.27 -1.78
CA TRP A 383 4.80 7.55 -0.49
C TRP A 383 6.20 6.92 -0.47
N TYR A 384 7.20 7.73 -0.14
CA TYR A 384 8.58 7.31 0.06
C TYR A 384 8.87 7.33 1.55
N ASP A 385 8.98 6.15 2.14
CA ASP A 385 9.25 5.91 3.56
C ASP A 385 10.76 5.98 3.83
N ASN A 386 11.17 6.83 4.77
CA ASN A 386 12.56 7.06 5.16
C ASN A 386 13.00 6.05 6.24
N ILE A 387 13.26 4.82 5.80
CA ILE A 387 13.51 3.61 6.61
C ILE A 387 14.46 3.81 7.81
N PHE A 388 15.46 4.70 7.69
CA PHE A 388 16.49 4.91 8.71
C PHE A 388 16.48 6.31 9.32
N GLY A 389 15.64 7.21 8.82
CA GLY A 389 15.61 8.61 9.23
C GLY A 389 16.81 9.44 8.82
N ASP A 390 17.72 8.90 7.99
CA ASP A 390 18.95 9.57 7.54
C ASP A 390 18.90 9.96 6.05
N GLY A 391 17.74 9.81 5.41
CA GLY A 391 17.51 10.13 4.00
C GLY A 391 18.30 9.27 3.01
N SER A 392 19.00 8.22 3.49
CA SER A 392 19.91 7.39 2.67
C SER A 392 19.22 6.25 1.92
N SER A 393 18.05 5.81 2.40
CA SER A 393 17.30 4.68 1.85
C SER A 393 15.81 4.92 1.94
N TRP A 394 15.13 4.77 0.80
CA TRP A 394 13.70 5.04 0.67
C TRP A 394 12.96 3.77 0.26
N ASN A 395 11.89 3.44 0.97
CA ASN A 395 10.94 2.43 0.55
C ASN A 395 9.83 3.08 -0.29
N GLU A 396 9.66 2.65 -1.55
CA GLU A 396 8.63 3.20 -2.43
C GLU A 396 7.31 2.43 -2.24
N ASN A 397 6.32 3.11 -1.64
CA ASN A 397 4.97 2.62 -1.46
C ASN A 397 4.03 3.31 -2.45
N LEU A 398 3.54 2.55 -3.45
CA LEU A 398 2.57 3.06 -4.42
C LEU A 398 1.19 3.19 -3.76
N VAL A 399 0.72 4.43 -3.64
CA VAL A 399 -0.55 4.75 -2.96
C VAL A 399 -1.71 4.63 -3.91
N ASP A 400 -1.58 5.25 -5.08
CA ASP A 400 -2.58 5.18 -6.15
C ASP A 400 -1.88 5.07 -7.51
N PRO A 401 -2.08 3.98 -8.28
CA PRO A 401 -1.53 3.81 -9.64
C PRO A 401 -2.30 4.56 -10.74
N GLY A 402 -3.43 5.20 -10.43
CA GLY A 402 -4.37 5.80 -11.38
C GLY A 402 -4.77 7.25 -11.06
N ALA A 403 -4.06 7.92 -10.15
CA ALA A 403 -4.42 9.23 -9.66
C ALA A 403 -4.59 10.25 -10.80
N SER A 404 -5.79 10.82 -10.95
CA SER A 404 -6.18 11.54 -12.16
C SER A 404 -5.60 12.97 -12.21
N ALA A 405 -4.31 13.04 -12.54
CA ALA A 405 -3.50 14.25 -12.53
C ALA A 405 -3.43 14.90 -11.13
N ALA A 406 -2.81 14.17 -10.19
CA ALA A 406 -2.51 14.64 -8.84
C ALA A 406 -1.82 16.02 -8.85
N SER A 407 -2.46 16.99 -8.21
CA SER A 407 -2.08 18.41 -8.28
C SER A 407 -1.66 19.02 -6.95
N SER A 408 -2.11 18.42 -5.86
CA SER A 408 -1.71 18.75 -4.51
C SER A 408 -1.85 17.50 -3.67
N VAL A 409 -0.82 17.18 -2.89
CA VAL A 409 -0.86 16.16 -1.84
C VAL A 409 -0.70 16.81 -0.45
N GLY A 410 -1.23 16.14 0.57
CA GLY A 410 -1.12 16.56 1.97
C GLY A 410 -1.15 15.35 2.91
N LEU A 411 -0.72 15.58 4.15
CA LEU A 411 -0.71 14.59 5.22
C LEU A 411 -1.54 15.08 6.41
N CYS A 412 -2.40 14.21 6.93
CA CYS A 412 -3.18 14.46 8.15
C CYS A 412 -3.86 13.18 8.62
N ASP A 413 -4.03 12.98 9.93
CA ASP A 413 -4.89 11.92 10.48
C ASP A 413 -6.37 12.33 10.32
N ILE A 414 -7.00 11.93 9.21
CA ILE A 414 -8.37 12.35 8.85
C ILE A 414 -9.41 11.55 9.63
N ASN A 415 -9.09 10.31 10.00
CA ASN A 415 -10.03 9.39 10.64
C ASN A 415 -9.77 9.15 12.15
N GLY A 416 -8.79 9.84 12.73
CA GLY A 416 -8.47 9.79 14.15
C GLY A 416 -7.85 8.48 14.61
N ASP A 417 -7.22 7.71 13.71
CA ASP A 417 -6.57 6.44 14.06
C ASP A 417 -5.12 6.61 14.54
N GLY A 418 -4.61 7.85 14.49
CA GLY A 418 -3.29 8.26 14.91
C GLY A 418 -2.29 8.35 13.77
N PHE A 419 -2.49 7.62 12.67
CA PHE A 419 -1.55 7.58 11.54
C PHE A 419 -1.82 8.68 10.52
N GLY A 420 -0.78 9.05 9.77
CA GLY A 420 -0.94 10.03 8.70
C GLY A 420 -1.70 9.45 7.51
N ASP A 421 -2.84 10.03 7.17
CA ASP A 421 -3.52 9.75 5.91
C ASP A 421 -3.00 10.65 4.79
N ILE A 422 -3.01 10.12 3.56
CA ILE A 422 -2.63 10.89 2.37
C ILE A 422 -3.86 11.49 1.73
N LEU A 423 -3.85 12.80 1.55
CA LEU A 423 -4.90 13.56 0.87
C LEU A 423 -4.42 14.01 -0.51
N CYS A 424 -5.27 13.99 -1.53
CA CYS A 424 -4.95 14.46 -2.87
C CYS A 424 -6.10 15.23 -3.53
N ALA A 425 -5.72 16.27 -4.28
CA ALA A 425 -6.58 16.95 -5.25
C ALA A 425 -6.28 16.46 -6.67
N GLU A 426 -7.32 15.96 -7.35
CA GLU A 426 -7.21 15.42 -8.69
C GLU A 426 -7.91 16.31 -9.73
N ILE A 427 -7.12 16.84 -10.66
CA ILE A 427 -7.59 17.83 -11.63
C ILE A 427 -8.61 17.22 -12.60
N ASN A 428 -8.32 16.01 -13.12
CA ASN A 428 -9.05 15.46 -14.26
C ASN A 428 -10.33 14.72 -13.82
N SER A 429 -10.27 13.97 -12.71
CA SER A 429 -11.44 13.34 -12.09
C SER A 429 -12.32 14.37 -11.37
N LYS A 430 -11.77 15.56 -11.07
CA LYS A 430 -12.40 16.65 -10.30
C LYS A 430 -12.67 16.27 -8.85
N GLN A 431 -11.88 15.34 -8.32
CA GLN A 431 -12.11 14.78 -7.00
C GLN A 431 -11.15 15.35 -5.96
N VAL A 432 -11.60 15.30 -4.72
CA VAL A 432 -10.74 15.32 -3.55
C VAL A 432 -10.87 13.93 -2.92
N VAL A 433 -9.73 13.27 -2.76
CA VAL A 433 -9.63 11.88 -2.31
C VAL A 433 -8.60 11.78 -1.20
N TRP A 434 -8.77 10.82 -0.31
CA TRP A 434 -7.75 10.48 0.67
C TRP A 434 -7.59 8.97 0.77
N TRP A 435 -6.41 8.52 1.18
CA TRP A 435 -6.10 7.12 1.41
C TRP A 435 -5.66 6.94 2.84
N ASN A 436 -6.27 5.94 3.46
CA ASN A 436 -5.75 5.39 4.69
C ASN A 436 -4.66 4.36 4.36
N LEU A 437 -3.43 4.64 4.81
CA LEU A 437 -2.27 3.77 4.57
C LEU A 437 -2.08 2.70 5.65
N LEU A 438 -2.26 3.08 6.92
CA LEU A 438 -1.80 2.30 8.07
C LEU A 438 -2.88 2.04 9.12
N GLY A 439 -4.03 2.64 8.90
CA GLY A 439 -5.20 2.57 9.75
C GLY A 439 -5.67 1.17 10.01
N PHE A 440 -6.03 0.99 11.26
CA PHE A 440 -6.52 -0.25 11.79
C PHE A 440 -7.91 -0.57 11.23
N PHE A 441 -7.94 -1.30 10.12
CA PHE A 441 -9.06 -2.17 9.81
C PHE A 441 -8.63 -3.58 10.19
N PRO A 442 -9.40 -4.32 11.01
CA PRO A 442 -9.22 -5.76 11.03
C PRO A 442 -9.45 -6.29 9.60
N GLN A 443 -8.37 -6.45 8.83
CA GLN A 443 -8.47 -6.77 7.43
C GLN A 443 -8.88 -8.22 7.34
N THR A 444 -10.12 -8.43 6.93
CA THR A 444 -10.59 -9.74 6.52
C THR A 444 -10.50 -9.82 5.01
N GLY A 445 -9.58 -10.63 4.51
CA GLY A 445 -9.48 -10.98 3.10
C GLY A 445 -9.95 -12.40 2.86
N TYR A 446 -10.48 -12.66 1.66
CA TYR A 446 -10.85 -14.01 1.26
C TYR A 446 -10.17 -14.36 -0.05
N ALA A 447 -9.65 -15.59 -0.13
CA ALA A 447 -9.28 -16.20 -1.39
C ALA A 447 -10.12 -17.45 -1.60
N THR A 448 -10.74 -17.56 -2.77
CA THR A 448 -11.56 -18.72 -3.13
C THR A 448 -10.83 -19.51 -4.21
N SER A 449 -10.63 -20.80 -3.98
CA SER A 449 -9.97 -21.67 -4.95
C SER A 449 -10.83 -21.84 -6.20
N SER A 450 -10.22 -22.24 -7.31
CA SER A 450 -10.95 -22.91 -8.39
C SER A 450 -11.68 -24.16 -7.88
N ILE A 451 -12.71 -24.60 -8.61
CA ILE A 451 -13.40 -25.85 -8.32
C ILE A 451 -12.53 -27.03 -8.78
N LEU A 452 -12.17 -27.90 -7.85
CA LEU A 452 -11.54 -29.19 -8.12
C LEU A 452 -12.63 -30.18 -8.54
N ASN A 453 -12.55 -30.69 -9.77
CA ASN A 453 -13.41 -31.77 -10.26
C ASN A 453 -12.64 -33.09 -10.23
N MET A 454 -13.22 -34.11 -9.61
CA MET A 454 -12.67 -35.45 -9.45
C MET A 454 -13.10 -36.42 -10.54
N GLN A 455 -14.11 -36.05 -11.35
CA GLN A 455 -14.79 -36.82 -12.40
C GLN A 455 -15.44 -38.15 -11.98
N GLU A 456 -14.90 -38.80 -10.96
CA GLU A 456 -15.40 -39.99 -10.32
C GLU A 456 -15.78 -39.67 -8.86
N GLU A 457 -16.55 -40.55 -8.21
CA GLU A 457 -17.00 -40.35 -6.84
C GLU A 457 -15.87 -40.68 -5.84
N PRO A 458 -15.24 -39.67 -5.21
CA PRO A 458 -14.16 -39.91 -4.25
C PRO A 458 -14.72 -40.21 -2.86
N GLN A 459 -13.93 -40.87 -2.02
CA GLN A 459 -14.03 -40.77 -0.56
C GLN A 459 -13.14 -39.63 -0.10
N TRP A 460 -13.72 -38.48 0.22
CA TRP A 460 -12.98 -37.38 0.84
C TRP A 460 -12.43 -37.82 2.19
N LEU A 461 -11.11 -37.69 2.39
CA LEU A 461 -10.41 -38.11 3.60
C LEU A 461 -10.12 -36.91 4.49
N ALA A 462 -9.23 -36.00 4.11
CA ALA A 462 -8.80 -34.93 5.01
C ALA A 462 -8.35 -33.69 4.26
N VAL A 463 -8.34 -32.57 4.96
CA VAL A 463 -7.67 -31.34 4.56
C VAL A 463 -6.53 -31.05 5.53
N ASP A 464 -5.44 -30.55 4.98
CA ASP A 464 -4.27 -30.12 5.74
C ASP A 464 -3.70 -28.83 5.13
N TRP A 465 -3.08 -27.98 5.94
CA TRP A 465 -2.46 -26.75 5.48
C TRP A 465 -1.31 -26.33 6.37
N SER A 466 -0.37 -25.59 5.80
CA SER A 466 0.75 -25.00 6.54
C SER A 466 0.86 -23.52 6.23
N GLY A 467 1.32 -22.76 7.20
CA GLY A 467 1.43 -21.33 7.12
C GLY A 467 2.11 -20.74 8.35
N GLU A 468 2.28 -19.42 8.33
CA GLU A 468 2.65 -18.65 9.51
C GLU A 468 1.45 -17.84 9.95
N GLU A 469 1.07 -18.00 11.21
CA GLU A 469 0.01 -17.22 11.84
C GLU A 469 0.63 -16.46 13.02
N PRO A 470 1.22 -15.27 12.77
CA PRO A 470 1.70 -14.41 13.83
C PRO A 470 0.60 -14.05 14.85
N PRO A 471 0.96 -13.66 16.09
CA PRO A 471 -0.01 -13.19 17.08
C PRO A 471 -0.89 -12.08 16.50
N GLY A 472 -2.21 -12.16 16.73
CA GLY A 472 -3.17 -11.18 16.22
C GLY A 472 -3.75 -11.50 14.84
N THR A 473 -3.18 -12.50 14.15
CA THR A 473 -3.67 -12.97 12.85
C THR A 473 -4.46 -14.27 12.97
N GLU A 474 -5.27 -14.58 11.95
CA GLU A 474 -6.05 -15.83 11.87
C GLU A 474 -6.19 -16.28 10.40
N THR A 475 -5.97 -17.57 10.15
CA THR A 475 -6.23 -18.24 8.87
C THR A 475 -7.28 -19.32 9.04
N VAL A 476 -8.46 -19.15 8.43
CA VAL A 476 -9.57 -20.12 8.54
C VAL A 476 -10.14 -20.51 7.19
N PHE A 477 -10.63 -21.74 7.10
CA PHE A 477 -11.12 -22.30 5.85
C PHE A 477 -12.62 -22.58 5.88
N GLN A 478 -13.22 -22.55 4.70
CA GLN A 478 -14.54 -23.12 4.44
C GLN A 478 -14.45 -24.02 3.21
N PHE A 479 -15.28 -25.05 3.20
CA PHE A 479 -15.31 -26.03 2.14
C PHE A 479 -16.72 -26.14 1.58
N ARG A 480 -16.83 -26.63 0.35
CA ARG A 480 -18.08 -27.11 -0.21
C ARG A 480 -17.82 -28.18 -1.25
N THR A 481 -18.77 -29.09 -1.38
CA THR A 481 -18.75 -30.14 -2.40
C THR A 481 -20.07 -30.17 -3.15
N GLY A 482 -20.03 -30.66 -4.39
CA GLY A 482 -21.26 -30.87 -5.15
C GLY A 482 -21.08 -31.76 -6.37
N LYS A 483 -22.16 -31.93 -7.13
CA LYS A 483 -22.14 -32.62 -8.45
C LYS A 483 -22.32 -31.66 -9.62
N ASN A 484 -22.65 -30.39 -9.35
CA ASN A 484 -22.94 -29.37 -10.35
C ASN A 484 -21.98 -28.18 -10.19
N PRO A 485 -21.14 -27.87 -11.20
CA PRO A 485 -20.18 -26.76 -11.10
C PRO A 485 -20.84 -25.39 -11.00
N GLN A 486 -22.11 -25.28 -11.43
CA GLN A 486 -22.90 -24.06 -11.32
C GLN A 486 -23.54 -23.87 -9.94
N ASN A 487 -23.57 -24.92 -9.12
CA ASN A 487 -24.15 -24.88 -7.79
C ASN A 487 -23.58 -26.02 -6.93
N LEU A 488 -22.46 -25.74 -6.26
CA LEU A 488 -21.84 -26.63 -5.27
C LEU A 488 -22.54 -26.58 -3.90
N GLY A 489 -23.67 -25.88 -3.77
CA GLY A 489 -24.33 -25.71 -2.48
C GLY A 489 -23.63 -24.71 -1.55
N TYR A 490 -23.95 -24.84 -0.26
CA TYR A 490 -23.52 -23.91 0.78
C TYR A 490 -22.09 -24.21 1.23
N TRP A 491 -21.38 -23.14 1.62
CA TRP A 491 -20.13 -23.26 2.36
C TRP A 491 -20.39 -23.86 3.74
N THR A 492 -19.46 -24.69 4.22
CA THR A 492 -19.42 -25.16 5.60
C THR A 492 -19.26 -23.99 6.57
N ASP A 493 -19.43 -24.25 7.87
CA ASP A 493 -18.89 -23.37 8.90
C ASP A 493 -17.36 -23.27 8.78
N TYR A 494 -16.77 -22.28 9.45
CA TYR A 494 -15.32 -22.09 9.47
C TYR A 494 -14.61 -23.25 10.16
N VAL A 495 -13.55 -23.73 9.52
CA VAL A 495 -12.64 -24.75 10.00
C VAL A 495 -11.31 -24.09 10.34
N TYR A 496 -10.90 -24.24 11.59
CA TYR A 496 -9.76 -23.53 12.18
C TYR A 496 -8.48 -24.39 12.25
N GLU A 497 -8.60 -25.70 12.10
CA GLU A 497 -7.47 -26.63 12.14
C GLU A 497 -7.65 -27.74 11.09
N PRO A 498 -6.55 -28.30 10.55
CA PRO A 498 -6.57 -29.49 9.70
C PRO A 498 -7.47 -30.59 10.27
N CYS A 499 -8.32 -31.16 9.43
CA CYS A 499 -9.34 -32.09 9.89
C CYS A 499 -9.74 -33.12 8.83
N ASP A 500 -10.45 -34.15 9.30
CA ASP A 500 -11.08 -35.15 8.47
C ASP A 500 -12.30 -34.53 7.77
N LEU A 501 -12.42 -34.76 6.46
CA LEU A 501 -13.55 -34.28 5.67
C LEU A 501 -14.77 -35.19 5.79
N CYS A 502 -14.60 -36.40 6.36
CA CYS A 502 -15.72 -37.28 6.68
C CYS A 502 -16.71 -36.53 7.57
N ASP A 503 -17.98 -36.50 7.17
CA ASP A 503 -19.09 -35.80 7.83
C ASP A 503 -19.08 -34.25 7.74
N ILE A 504 -18.06 -33.62 7.14
CA ILE A 504 -18.03 -32.18 6.85
C ILE A 504 -18.61 -31.89 5.46
N VAL A 505 -18.27 -32.74 4.49
CA VAL A 505 -18.71 -32.63 3.09
C VAL A 505 -19.49 -33.86 2.64
N SER A 506 -20.32 -33.73 1.60
CA SER A 506 -21.23 -34.81 1.23
C SER A 506 -20.51 -35.94 0.51
N ALA A 507 -20.74 -37.18 0.95
CA ALA A 507 -20.22 -38.37 0.30
C ALA A 507 -20.78 -38.52 -1.13
N GLY A 508 -19.90 -38.87 -2.09
CA GLY A 508 -20.27 -39.08 -3.50
C GLY A 508 -20.39 -37.80 -4.33
N ASP A 509 -20.05 -36.64 -3.77
CA ASP A 509 -19.85 -35.42 -4.55
C ASP A 509 -18.50 -35.45 -5.26
N THR A 510 -18.50 -35.09 -6.54
CA THR A 510 -17.33 -35.15 -7.43
C THR A 510 -16.60 -33.82 -7.54
N LEU A 511 -17.19 -32.73 -7.03
CA LEU A 511 -16.60 -31.39 -7.05
C LEU A 511 -16.26 -30.96 -5.64
N PHE A 512 -15.13 -30.28 -5.48
CA PHE A 512 -14.66 -29.71 -4.23
C PHE A 512 -14.17 -28.28 -4.46
N GLN A 513 -14.43 -27.38 -3.52
CA GLN A 513 -13.88 -26.04 -3.53
C GLN A 513 -13.61 -25.60 -2.09
N TYR A 514 -12.53 -24.86 -1.90
CA TYR A 514 -12.24 -24.23 -0.63
C TYR A 514 -12.22 -22.71 -0.75
N ARG A 515 -12.44 -22.05 0.37
CA ARG A 515 -12.25 -20.62 0.56
C ARG A 515 -11.45 -20.42 1.83
N VAL A 516 -10.32 -19.74 1.72
CA VAL A 516 -9.56 -19.29 2.89
C VAL A 516 -9.97 -17.86 3.22
N ARG A 517 -10.06 -17.57 4.51
CA ARG A 517 -10.21 -16.25 5.09
C ARG A 517 -8.95 -15.97 5.88
N PHE A 518 -8.30 -14.86 5.56
CA PHE A 518 -7.25 -14.30 6.40
C PHE A 518 -7.84 -13.15 7.21
N PHE A 519 -7.38 -13.04 8.44
CA PHE A 519 -7.72 -11.97 9.35
C PHE A 519 -6.44 -11.47 10.03
N THR A 520 -6.38 -10.18 10.27
CA THR A 520 -5.39 -9.58 11.17
C THR A 520 -6.06 -8.54 12.06
N ASP A 521 -5.63 -8.43 13.32
CA ASP A 521 -5.89 -7.31 14.22
C ASP A 521 -4.72 -6.31 14.29
N ASP A 522 -3.76 -6.40 13.35
CA ASP A 522 -2.65 -5.46 13.16
C ASP A 522 -2.28 -5.39 11.66
N SER A 523 -2.41 -4.22 11.04
CA SER A 523 -2.11 -4.01 9.61
C SER A 523 -0.63 -4.24 9.26
N SER A 524 0.28 -4.16 10.23
CA SER A 524 1.71 -4.43 10.05
C SER A 524 2.07 -5.92 10.03
N VAL A 525 1.11 -6.79 10.36
CA VAL A 525 1.32 -8.23 10.49
C VAL A 525 0.25 -8.99 9.71
N THR A 526 0.66 -9.88 8.81
CA THR A 526 -0.25 -10.66 7.96
C THR A 526 -0.06 -12.16 8.19
N PRO A 527 -1.13 -12.96 8.24
CA PRO A 527 -0.99 -14.40 8.18
C PRO A 527 -0.57 -14.84 6.77
N PHE A 528 0.18 -15.93 6.70
CA PHE A 528 0.65 -16.50 5.45
C PHE A 528 0.16 -17.95 5.31
N LEU A 529 -0.36 -18.29 4.14
CA LEU A 529 -0.61 -19.66 3.73
C LEU A 529 0.49 -20.11 2.77
N ASP A 530 1.24 -21.12 3.19
CA ASP A 530 2.31 -21.74 2.40
C ASP A 530 1.77 -22.90 1.56
N ASP A 531 0.92 -23.74 2.14
CA ASP A 531 0.45 -24.98 1.50
C ASP A 531 -0.99 -25.30 1.89
N PHE A 532 -1.74 -25.91 0.96
CA PHE A 532 -3.06 -26.47 1.19
C PHE A 532 -3.19 -27.82 0.47
N LEU A 533 -3.55 -28.86 1.21
CA LEU A 533 -3.70 -30.23 0.75
C LEU A 533 -5.12 -30.72 1.02
N VAL A 534 -5.71 -31.36 0.01
CA VAL A 534 -6.92 -32.18 0.17
C VAL A 534 -6.58 -33.63 -0.20
N SER A 535 -7.03 -34.59 0.60
CA SER A 535 -6.81 -36.03 0.42
C SER A 535 -8.13 -36.75 0.17
N TRP A 536 -8.13 -37.72 -0.74
CA TRP A 536 -9.28 -38.59 -1.01
C TRP A 536 -8.84 -39.98 -1.50
N ASP A 537 -9.75 -40.95 -1.48
CA ASP A 537 -9.58 -42.30 -2.06
C ASP A 537 -10.61 -42.52 -3.18
N PRO A 538 -10.22 -42.91 -4.42
CA PRO A 538 -11.19 -43.28 -5.44
C PRO A 538 -11.99 -44.52 -5.01
N ASN A 539 -13.31 -44.44 -4.94
CA ASN A 539 -14.17 -45.61 -4.71
C ASN A 539 -14.20 -46.52 -5.96
N GLY A 540 -13.15 -47.29 -6.18
CA GLY A 540 -13.07 -48.16 -7.36
C GLY A 540 -11.79 -48.99 -7.43
N LEU A 541 -11.68 -50.04 -6.62
CA LEU A 541 -10.82 -51.17 -7.01
C LEU A 541 -11.46 -51.84 -8.24
N SER A 542 -10.88 -51.66 -9.42
CA SER A 542 -10.87 -52.72 -10.43
C SER A 542 -9.44 -53.20 -10.62
N GLU A 543 -9.23 -54.46 -10.25
CA GLU A 543 -8.05 -55.25 -10.56
C GLU A 543 -7.65 -55.09 -12.03
N GLU A 544 -6.40 -54.72 -12.31
CA GLU A 544 -5.52 -55.46 -13.22
C GLU A 544 -4.07 -54.96 -13.13
N GLU A 545 -3.12 -55.91 -13.11
CA GLU A 545 -1.68 -55.67 -13.12
C GLU A 545 -1.25 -54.98 -14.42
N SER A 546 -1.23 -53.65 -14.41
CA SER A 546 -0.41 -52.87 -15.33
C SER A 546 -0.09 -51.51 -14.67
N ILE A 547 1.19 -51.23 -14.43
CA ILE A 547 1.62 -50.13 -13.55
C ILE A 547 1.60 -48.82 -14.34
N ASN A 548 0.41 -48.25 -14.55
CA ASN A 548 0.28 -46.84 -14.89
C ASN A 548 0.54 -46.04 -13.61
N SER A 549 1.53 -45.13 -13.58
CA SER A 549 1.80 -44.33 -12.38
C SER A 549 2.45 -42.99 -12.70
N LEU A 550 2.05 -41.93 -11.98
CA LEU A 550 2.83 -40.71 -11.89
C LEU A 550 3.93 -40.88 -10.83
N ASN A 551 5.18 -40.88 -11.29
CA ASN A 551 6.35 -41.10 -10.44
C ASN A 551 6.75 -39.79 -9.75
N ALA A 552 7.89 -39.78 -9.05
CA ALA A 552 8.37 -38.58 -8.37
C ALA A 552 8.74 -37.48 -9.37
N ILE A 553 8.39 -36.24 -9.03
CA ILE A 553 8.89 -35.05 -9.71
C ILE A 553 10.33 -34.81 -9.26
N SER A 554 11.24 -34.56 -10.20
CA SER A 554 12.66 -34.39 -9.89
C SER A 554 13.31 -33.25 -10.70
N PRO A 555 14.08 -32.35 -10.05
CA PRO A 555 14.23 -32.23 -8.60
C PRO A 555 12.91 -31.77 -7.96
N ASN A 556 12.75 -31.99 -6.65
CA ASN A 556 11.65 -31.45 -5.87
C ASN A 556 12.12 -31.34 -4.41
N PRO A 557 12.47 -30.15 -3.91
CA PRO A 557 12.21 -28.83 -4.52
C PRO A 557 13.06 -28.50 -5.77
N VAL A 558 12.53 -27.64 -6.64
CA VAL A 558 13.15 -27.08 -7.86
C VAL A 558 13.65 -25.67 -7.56
N ALA A 559 14.77 -25.22 -8.12
CA ALA A 559 15.20 -23.82 -7.98
C ALA A 559 14.51 -22.92 -9.03
N GLY A 560 14.13 -21.70 -8.66
CA GLY A 560 13.59 -20.71 -9.59
C GLY A 560 14.45 -20.51 -10.84
N GLY A 561 13.81 -20.46 -12.01
CA GLY A 561 14.50 -20.33 -13.31
C GLY A 561 15.21 -21.59 -13.82
N SER A 562 15.05 -22.74 -13.16
CA SER A 562 15.56 -24.04 -13.63
C SER A 562 14.48 -24.85 -14.35
N VAL A 563 14.76 -26.13 -14.66
CA VAL A 563 13.80 -27.07 -15.25
C VAL A 563 13.58 -28.24 -14.31
N PHE A 564 12.39 -28.84 -14.38
CA PHE A 564 12.07 -30.04 -13.62
C PHE A 564 11.42 -31.09 -14.50
N SER A 565 11.53 -32.34 -14.08
CA SER A 565 11.06 -33.49 -14.82
C SER A 565 9.88 -34.16 -14.13
N VAL A 566 8.81 -34.36 -14.89
CA VAL A 566 7.64 -35.15 -14.50
C VAL A 566 7.77 -36.52 -15.14
N SER A 567 8.11 -37.52 -14.32
CA SER A 567 8.25 -38.90 -14.78
C SER A 567 6.98 -39.70 -14.52
N PHE A 568 6.61 -40.57 -15.46
CA PHE A 568 5.46 -41.45 -15.33
C PHE A 568 5.67 -42.76 -16.10
N SER A 569 4.95 -43.80 -15.71
CA SER A 569 4.99 -45.13 -16.31
C SER A 569 3.65 -45.45 -16.97
N LEU A 570 3.69 -46.01 -18.18
CA LEU A 570 2.52 -46.45 -18.94
C LEU A 570 2.58 -47.94 -19.28
N ALA A 571 1.47 -48.64 -19.12
CA ALA A 571 1.28 -50.04 -19.48
C ALA A 571 1.08 -50.27 -20.99
N GLY A 572 0.57 -49.25 -21.69
CA GLY A 572 0.21 -49.27 -23.10
C GLY A 572 0.41 -47.89 -23.73
N GLU A 573 0.28 -47.80 -25.05
CA GLU A 573 0.22 -46.48 -25.71
C GLU A 573 -1.04 -45.74 -25.27
N ALA A 574 -0.89 -44.51 -24.78
CA ALA A 574 -1.99 -43.71 -24.26
C ALA A 574 -1.76 -42.22 -24.52
N GLU A 575 -2.85 -41.48 -24.70
CA GLU A 575 -2.83 -40.02 -24.65
C GLU A 575 -2.71 -39.58 -23.19
N VAL A 576 -1.73 -38.72 -22.91
CA VAL A 576 -1.47 -38.17 -21.59
C VAL A 576 -1.43 -36.65 -21.66
N GLU A 577 -2.18 -36.02 -20.76
CA GLU A 577 -2.15 -34.59 -20.49
C GLU A 577 -1.60 -34.32 -19.09
N LEU A 578 -0.51 -33.55 -19.02
CA LEU A 578 0.09 -33.00 -17.82
C LEU A 578 -0.33 -31.54 -17.65
N VAL A 579 -0.82 -31.14 -16.49
CA VAL A 579 -1.18 -29.74 -16.19
C VAL A 579 -0.62 -29.34 -14.83
N ILE A 580 0.01 -28.16 -14.76
CA ILE A 580 0.54 -27.57 -13.54
C ILE A 580 -0.45 -26.52 -13.03
N PHE A 581 -0.87 -26.63 -11.78
CA PHE A 581 -1.75 -25.66 -11.12
C PHE A 581 -1.03 -24.96 -9.97
N ASN A 582 -1.31 -23.67 -9.76
CA ASN A 582 -0.93 -22.98 -8.52
C ASN A 582 -1.90 -23.32 -7.37
N LEU A 583 -1.62 -22.81 -6.16
CA LEU A 583 -2.46 -23.03 -4.97
C LEU A 583 -3.94 -22.67 -5.18
N MET A 584 -4.25 -21.66 -6.00
CA MET A 584 -5.62 -21.24 -6.31
C MET A 584 -6.29 -22.12 -7.39
N GLY A 585 -5.60 -23.15 -7.89
CA GLY A 585 -6.09 -24.02 -8.96
C GLY A 585 -6.10 -23.35 -10.34
N ARG A 586 -5.28 -22.32 -10.56
CA ARG A 586 -5.05 -21.72 -11.88
C ARG A 586 -4.00 -22.52 -12.63
N SER A 587 -4.25 -22.89 -13.88
CA SER A 587 -3.23 -23.53 -14.72
C SER A 587 -2.10 -22.56 -15.02
N VAL A 588 -0.88 -23.03 -14.82
CA VAL A 588 0.37 -22.29 -14.99
C VAL A 588 1.10 -22.76 -16.23
N ASP A 589 1.04 -24.07 -16.50
CA ASP A 589 1.55 -24.70 -17.73
C ASP A 589 0.79 -26.00 -18.00
N SER A 590 0.86 -26.50 -19.24
CA SER A 590 0.25 -27.77 -19.62
C SER A 590 0.94 -28.40 -20.82
N TYR A 591 0.98 -29.73 -20.88
CA TYR A 591 1.54 -30.50 -21.98
C TYR A 591 0.70 -31.74 -22.27
N ALA A 592 0.23 -31.91 -23.51
CA ALA A 592 -0.52 -33.08 -23.94
C ALA A 592 0.14 -33.76 -25.15
N SER A 593 0.29 -35.09 -25.10
CA SER A 593 0.79 -35.90 -26.22
C SER A 593 0.40 -37.37 -26.06
N VAL A 594 0.49 -38.12 -27.17
CA VAL A 594 0.44 -39.60 -27.14
C VAL A 594 1.83 -40.14 -26.82
N PHE A 595 1.90 -41.08 -25.87
CA PHE A 595 3.14 -41.70 -25.43
C PHE A 595 3.07 -43.23 -25.54
N PRO A 596 4.19 -43.90 -25.88
CA PRO A 596 4.26 -45.35 -25.93
C PRO A 596 4.29 -45.97 -24.52
N ALA A 597 4.07 -47.28 -24.44
CA ALA A 597 4.27 -48.04 -23.21
C ALA A 597 5.71 -47.93 -22.68
N GLY A 598 5.87 -47.85 -21.36
CA GLY A 598 7.16 -47.72 -20.66
C GLY A 598 7.25 -46.47 -19.78
N GLU A 599 8.45 -46.22 -19.26
CA GLU A 599 8.75 -44.99 -18.52
C GLU A 599 9.01 -43.83 -19.48
N THR A 600 8.36 -42.71 -19.21
CA THR A 600 8.53 -41.45 -19.93
C THR A 600 8.74 -40.32 -18.95
N ALA A 601 9.46 -39.28 -19.37
CA ALA A 601 9.64 -38.07 -18.61
C ALA A 601 9.44 -36.83 -19.51
N VAL A 602 8.70 -35.84 -19.00
CA VAL A 602 8.47 -34.55 -19.66
C VAL A 602 9.13 -33.46 -18.82
N GLU A 603 9.87 -32.58 -19.47
CA GLU A 603 10.53 -31.45 -18.81
C GLU A 603 9.67 -30.20 -18.91
N PHE A 604 9.59 -29.45 -17.81
CA PHE A 604 8.91 -28.17 -17.72
C PHE A 604 9.88 -27.10 -17.23
N PRO A 605 9.77 -25.85 -17.71
CA PRO A 605 10.39 -24.72 -17.05
C PRO A 605 9.78 -24.57 -15.66
N ALA A 606 10.61 -24.32 -14.65
CA ALA A 606 10.13 -24.00 -13.32
C ALA A 606 9.32 -22.68 -13.39
N PRO A 607 8.07 -22.66 -12.91
CA PRO A 607 7.35 -21.41 -12.71
C PRO A 607 8.06 -20.53 -11.65
N GLY A 608 7.48 -19.39 -11.30
CA GLY A 608 7.98 -18.59 -10.16
C GLY A 608 8.08 -19.43 -8.88
N SER A 609 8.83 -18.97 -7.88
CA SER A 609 8.87 -19.70 -6.60
C SER A 609 7.46 -19.87 -6.04
N GLY A 610 7.16 -21.07 -5.54
CA GLY A 610 5.84 -21.44 -5.05
C GLY A 610 5.54 -22.92 -5.05
N ILE A 611 4.37 -23.25 -4.54
CA ILE A 611 3.86 -24.61 -4.47
C ILE A 611 2.82 -24.83 -5.56
N TYR A 612 2.95 -25.96 -6.25
CA TYR A 612 2.17 -26.31 -7.41
C TYR A 612 1.69 -27.77 -7.31
N ILE A 613 0.60 -28.06 -8.02
CA ILE A 613 0.10 -29.42 -8.22
C ILE A 613 0.32 -29.78 -9.68
N VAL A 614 1.07 -30.85 -9.94
CA VAL A 614 1.18 -31.43 -11.27
C VAL A 614 0.22 -32.59 -11.38
N ARG A 615 -0.66 -32.50 -12.37
CA ARG A 615 -1.71 -33.48 -12.64
C ARG A 615 -1.47 -34.17 -13.97
N MET A 616 -1.59 -35.49 -13.99
CA MET A 616 -1.49 -36.35 -15.15
C MET A 616 -2.84 -37.01 -15.44
N ASN A 617 -3.29 -36.93 -16.70
CA ASN A 617 -4.60 -37.40 -17.11
C ASN A 617 -4.49 -38.23 -18.36
N SER A 618 -5.28 -39.30 -18.41
CA SER A 618 -5.49 -40.15 -19.57
C SER A 618 -6.93 -40.65 -19.54
N GLU A 619 -7.45 -41.18 -20.66
CA GLU A 619 -8.86 -41.62 -20.78
C GLU A 619 -9.32 -42.62 -19.70
N SER A 620 -8.40 -43.28 -18.99
CA SER A 620 -8.70 -44.37 -18.05
C SER A 620 -8.04 -44.25 -16.68
N PHE A 621 -7.24 -43.21 -16.43
CA PHE A 621 -6.59 -43.02 -15.14
C PHE A 621 -6.09 -41.60 -14.97
N HIS A 622 -5.97 -41.19 -13.71
CA HIS A 622 -5.51 -39.86 -13.41
C HIS A 622 -4.73 -39.80 -12.10
N TYR A 623 -3.67 -39.00 -12.04
CA TYR A 623 -2.71 -38.96 -10.93
C TYR A 623 -2.18 -37.57 -10.67
N SER A 624 -1.76 -37.31 -9.44
CA SER A 624 -1.09 -36.04 -9.11
C SER A 624 0.03 -36.12 -8.10
N ARG A 625 0.87 -35.08 -8.16
CA ARG A 625 2.04 -34.89 -7.31
C ARG A 625 2.25 -33.41 -7.00
N ARG A 626 2.68 -33.16 -5.77
CA ARG A 626 3.16 -31.86 -5.29
C ARG A 626 4.49 -31.50 -5.95
N LEU A 627 4.62 -30.25 -6.37
CA LEU A 627 5.85 -29.62 -6.84
C LEU A 627 6.15 -28.38 -5.97
N VAL A 628 7.37 -28.26 -5.48
CA VAL A 628 7.86 -27.08 -4.75
C VAL A 628 8.93 -26.40 -5.59
N VAL A 629 8.81 -25.09 -5.80
CA VAL A 629 9.82 -24.23 -6.45
C VAL A 629 10.32 -23.21 -5.43
N LEU A 630 11.62 -23.18 -5.20
CA LEU A 630 12.34 -22.29 -4.28
C LEU A 630 12.80 -21.01 -4.98
#